data_AF-A0A838IEE8-F1
#
_entry.id   AF-A0A838IEE8-F1
#
_cell.length_a   1.000
_cell.length_b   1.000
_cell.length_c   1.000
_cell.angle_alpha   90.00
_cell.angle_beta   90.00
_cell.angle_gamma   90.00
#
_symmetry.space_group_name_H-M   'P 1'
#
loop_
_entity.id
_entity.type
_entity.pdbx_description
1 polymer ?
#
loop_
_entity_poly.entity_id
_entity_poly.type
_entity_poly.pdbx_seq_one_letter_code
_entity_poly.pdbx_strand_id
1 'polypeptide(L)'
;MVTLHFPDIAPALSSTDPRDWLPSPDALVRACHAACTSPEPEGLRALLAGLGAPVADMVVTPLSARAALMGAATGRAFYHHELRGRLAMPEHLEPEVVVWDQGTVPVWVQGVLDEPKYFSFFQEAPLPSFNPNHRRKWRAHELLHGATRFYWHPQMTRFEFYVSSRLNELIPVVHWYGLDEVFRPRCPQHYGQVLDRAYCQTCEDLGGAAYWEPASGRLVEHDRNVAFVEKAWSHLSEEWAAILAEIETGRAHPAPRGALDSSSDAIGYIRAHWNRATSWSFGQWAELFLVDGDDYFSSLDGLVANATTVMRDLVSADLVLDGPQFVARRARRTLQDMAYRAMLAMEWLEEGSAAAQRAEDAFMPELEAAADLARTLLDDPGALVAVAQVQARLLDTFRQNAALFPDEITGNFNALGYAWRDTWHRTDDHVSAAMAQLAAGLESALPQTYEALDGAHEALLDAFARSDEFSALGRFGSRFARWLQSAHPTHDALAMAHFEAWSTEEPRRDDEAEVFGAVPDTIDGLTERAGRLRPNATLRRRPFAPDVLARLTGDTFNHHDTALPVAVVYMAGELRLIVEDEASTHILDAVEAGEPIAAWAEQAHGLTLENLIENGFLAWLPAPLRG
;
A
#
# COMPACT_ATOMS: atom_id res chain seq x y z
N MET A 1 25.71 -6.82 -12.05
CA MET A 1 24.95 -8.07 -11.86
C MET A 1 24.73 -8.28 -10.36
N VAL A 2 23.51 -8.56 -9.94
CA VAL A 2 23.14 -8.93 -8.57
C VAL A 2 22.68 -10.38 -8.60
N THR A 3 23.13 -11.18 -7.64
CA THR A 3 22.73 -12.59 -7.50
C THR A 3 22.18 -12.84 -6.11
N LEU A 4 20.96 -13.38 -6.05
CA LEU A 4 20.37 -13.91 -4.82
C LEU A 4 20.54 -15.43 -4.82
N HIS A 5 21.52 -15.89 -4.05
CA HIS A 5 21.79 -17.31 -3.93
C HIS A 5 20.68 -18.04 -3.18
N PHE A 6 20.22 -19.15 -3.74
CA PHE A 6 19.27 -20.05 -3.11
C PHE A 6 19.50 -21.46 -3.63
N PRO A 7 19.53 -22.48 -2.76
CA PRO A 7 19.79 -23.83 -3.21
C PRO A 7 18.72 -24.28 -4.21
N ASP A 8 19.12 -25.02 -5.23
CA ASP A 8 18.17 -25.68 -6.11
C ASP A 8 17.58 -26.90 -5.39
N ILE A 9 16.37 -26.72 -4.88
CA ILE A 9 15.66 -27.67 -4.01
C ILE A 9 14.33 -28.13 -4.63
N ALA A 10 13.94 -27.55 -5.75
CA ALA A 10 12.71 -27.92 -6.44
C ALA A 10 12.88 -29.25 -7.19
N PRO A 11 11.95 -30.20 -7.04
CA PRO A 11 11.91 -31.40 -7.89
C PRO A 11 11.79 -31.07 -9.37
N ALA A 12 12.04 -32.06 -10.23
CA ALA A 12 11.72 -31.95 -11.66
C ALA A 12 10.21 -31.85 -11.87
N LEU A 13 9.77 -31.10 -12.88
CA LEU A 13 8.36 -31.03 -13.26
C LEU A 13 7.90 -32.38 -13.80
N SER A 14 7.08 -33.10 -13.02
CA SER A 14 6.58 -34.44 -13.36
C SER A 14 5.05 -34.57 -13.32
N SER A 15 4.33 -33.54 -12.88
CA SER A 15 2.91 -33.57 -12.55
C SER A 15 2.29 -32.18 -12.62
N THR A 16 0.96 -32.11 -12.70
CA THR A 16 0.19 -30.87 -12.61
C THR A 16 -0.08 -30.42 -11.17
N ASP A 17 0.10 -31.28 -10.16
CA ASP A 17 -0.04 -30.93 -8.75
C ASP A 17 1.19 -30.16 -8.25
N PRO A 18 1.04 -28.94 -7.73
CA PRO A 18 2.12 -28.19 -7.08
C PRO A 18 2.96 -28.96 -6.07
N ARG A 19 2.37 -29.92 -5.33
CA ARG A 19 3.12 -30.68 -4.32
C ARG A 19 4.23 -31.55 -4.90
N ASP A 20 4.12 -31.94 -6.15
CA ASP A 20 5.08 -32.83 -6.79
C ASP A 20 6.32 -32.10 -7.32
N TRP A 21 6.21 -30.79 -7.56
CA TRP A 21 7.28 -29.97 -8.14
C TRP A 21 7.74 -28.80 -7.26
N LEU A 22 7.16 -28.64 -6.07
CA LEU A 22 7.67 -27.74 -5.03
C LEU A 22 8.63 -28.47 -4.09
N PRO A 23 9.58 -27.75 -3.47
CA PRO A 23 10.42 -28.34 -2.43
C PRO A 23 9.59 -28.74 -1.20
N SER A 24 10.11 -29.70 -0.42
CA SER A 24 9.52 -29.98 0.89
C SER A 24 9.55 -28.73 1.79
N PRO A 25 8.54 -28.49 2.64
CA PRO A 25 8.50 -27.34 3.55
C PRO A 25 9.76 -27.17 4.40
N ASP A 26 10.27 -28.28 4.93
CA ASP A 26 11.49 -28.35 5.73
C ASP A 26 12.76 -27.96 4.95
N ALA A 27 12.86 -28.33 3.67
CA ALA A 27 13.96 -27.90 2.80
C ALA A 27 13.92 -26.38 2.55
N LEU A 28 12.73 -25.81 2.30
CA LEU A 28 12.59 -24.37 2.08
C LEU A 28 12.95 -23.57 3.33
N VAL A 29 12.49 -23.99 4.51
CA VAL A 29 12.82 -23.31 5.77
C VAL A 29 14.33 -23.33 6.04
N ARG A 30 15.02 -24.44 5.77
CA ARG A 30 16.48 -24.50 5.86
C ARG A 30 17.17 -23.54 4.91
N ALA A 31 16.69 -23.43 3.67
CA ALA A 31 17.23 -22.51 2.68
C ALA A 31 17.05 -21.04 3.12
N CYS A 32 15.86 -20.67 3.59
CA CYS A 32 15.60 -19.35 4.15
C CYS A 32 16.47 -19.06 5.38
N HIS A 33 16.68 -20.04 6.26
CA HIS A 33 17.56 -19.89 7.42
C HIS A 33 19.03 -19.67 7.00
N ALA A 34 19.51 -20.40 5.99
CA ALA A 34 20.84 -20.19 5.43
C ALA A 34 20.99 -18.77 4.83
N ALA A 35 19.95 -18.27 4.14
CA ALA A 35 19.94 -16.90 3.64
C ALA A 35 19.98 -15.86 4.78
N CYS A 36 19.19 -16.03 5.85
CA CYS A 36 19.18 -15.16 7.02
C CYS A 36 20.51 -15.11 7.79
N THR A 37 21.37 -16.12 7.62
CA THR A 37 22.69 -16.21 8.29
C THR A 37 23.84 -15.84 7.36
N SER A 38 23.55 -15.58 6.09
CA SER A 38 24.51 -15.11 5.09
C SER A 38 24.66 -13.59 5.15
N PRO A 39 25.80 -13.03 4.73
CA PRO A 39 25.96 -11.59 4.60
C PRO A 39 25.02 -11.03 3.52
N GLU A 40 24.91 -9.69 3.49
CA GLU A 40 24.21 -8.98 2.43
C GLU A 40 24.67 -9.44 1.04
N PRO A 41 23.75 -9.79 0.12
CA PRO A 41 24.10 -10.05 -1.27
C PRO A 41 24.66 -8.79 -1.95
N GLU A 42 25.80 -8.92 -2.62
CA GLU A 42 26.51 -7.80 -3.22
C GLU A 42 25.63 -7.01 -4.20
N GLY A 43 25.55 -5.69 -4.00
CA GLY A 43 24.81 -4.77 -4.86
C GLY A 43 23.28 -4.80 -4.72
N LEU A 44 22.71 -5.68 -3.89
CA LEU A 44 21.26 -5.83 -3.76
C LEU A 44 20.58 -4.53 -3.29
N ARG A 45 21.05 -3.90 -2.20
CA ARG A 45 20.45 -2.65 -1.72
C ARG A 45 20.50 -1.54 -2.76
N ALA A 46 21.63 -1.41 -3.46
CA ALA A 46 21.80 -0.38 -4.49
C ALA A 46 20.82 -0.60 -5.66
N LEU A 47 20.62 -1.84 -6.09
CA LEU A 47 19.64 -2.17 -7.11
C LEU A 47 18.21 -1.89 -6.64
N LEU A 48 17.85 -2.35 -5.44
CA LEU A 48 16.49 -2.19 -4.91
C LEU A 48 16.15 -0.72 -4.58
N ALA A 49 17.15 0.13 -4.28
CA ALA A 49 16.94 1.57 -4.12
C ALA A 49 16.41 2.23 -5.41
N GLY A 50 16.69 1.63 -6.57
CA GLY A 50 16.13 2.05 -7.86
C GLY A 50 14.66 1.70 -8.07
N LEU A 51 14.02 0.97 -7.14
CA LEU A 51 12.62 0.58 -7.27
C LEU A 51 11.65 1.68 -6.82
N GLY A 52 12.08 2.76 -6.18
CA GLY A 52 11.17 3.86 -5.79
C GLY A 52 10.31 3.57 -4.55
N ALA A 53 10.72 2.60 -3.74
CA ALA A 53 10.16 2.33 -2.42
C ALA A 53 11.31 2.09 -1.41
N PRO A 54 11.08 2.24 -0.09
CA PRO A 54 12.08 1.93 0.92
C PRO A 54 12.61 0.50 0.77
N VAL A 55 13.93 0.36 0.67
CA VAL A 55 14.58 -0.95 0.47
C VAL A 55 14.17 -1.96 1.53
N ALA A 56 14.03 -1.51 2.78
CA ALA A 56 13.59 -2.31 3.92
C ALA A 56 12.30 -3.10 3.62
N ASP A 57 11.34 -2.53 2.90
CA ASP A 57 10.05 -3.15 2.61
C ASP A 57 10.17 -4.39 1.71
N MET A 58 11.27 -4.48 0.95
CA MET A 58 11.54 -5.55 -0.01
C MET A 58 12.50 -6.60 0.54
N VAL A 59 13.14 -6.37 1.68
CA VAL A 59 14.19 -7.26 2.20
C VAL A 59 13.92 -7.75 3.62
N VAL A 60 12.69 -7.65 4.10
CA VAL A 60 12.36 -8.09 5.47
C VAL A 60 12.54 -9.60 5.65
N THR A 61 12.23 -10.38 4.61
CA THR A 61 12.42 -11.84 4.55
C THR A 61 13.21 -12.20 3.28
N PRO A 62 13.86 -13.38 3.23
CA PRO A 62 14.51 -13.85 2.01
C PRO A 62 13.53 -13.96 0.83
N LEU A 63 12.29 -14.37 1.08
CA LEU A 63 11.27 -14.56 0.04
C LEU A 63 10.71 -13.22 -0.46
N SER A 64 10.57 -12.20 0.41
CA SER A 64 10.31 -10.82 -0.01
C SER A 64 11.38 -10.30 -0.98
N ALA A 65 12.67 -10.58 -0.70
CA ALA A 65 13.76 -10.10 -1.54
C ALA A 65 13.78 -10.80 -2.91
N ARG A 66 13.44 -12.09 -2.95
CA ARG A 66 13.30 -12.85 -4.20
C ARG A 66 12.13 -12.35 -5.02
N ALA A 67 10.95 -12.18 -4.41
CA ALA A 67 9.79 -11.55 -5.03
C ALA A 67 10.13 -10.17 -5.63
N ALA A 68 10.86 -9.35 -4.88
CA ALA A 68 11.28 -8.03 -5.36
C ALA A 68 12.24 -8.11 -6.56
N LEU A 69 13.21 -9.03 -6.54
CA LEU A 69 14.14 -9.20 -7.65
C LEU A 69 13.45 -9.72 -8.92
N MET A 70 12.45 -10.60 -8.77
CA MET A 70 11.65 -11.09 -9.89
C MET A 70 10.80 -9.98 -10.53
N GLY A 71 10.14 -9.13 -9.72
CA GLY A 71 9.43 -7.97 -10.24
C GLY A 71 10.38 -6.95 -10.91
N ALA A 72 11.56 -6.73 -10.31
CA ALA A 72 12.59 -5.88 -10.91
C ALA A 72 13.08 -6.43 -12.26
N ALA A 73 13.18 -7.75 -12.42
CA ALA A 73 13.58 -8.39 -13.68
C ALA A 73 12.58 -8.12 -14.84
N THR A 74 11.32 -7.82 -14.53
CA THR A 74 10.32 -7.41 -15.53
C THR A 74 10.23 -5.88 -15.70
N GLY A 75 11.16 -5.13 -15.09
CA GLY A 75 11.24 -3.67 -15.14
C GLY A 75 10.29 -2.96 -14.19
N ARG A 76 9.61 -3.66 -13.28
CA ARG A 76 8.70 -3.00 -12.33
C ARG A 76 9.49 -2.14 -11.37
N ALA A 77 8.98 -0.95 -11.14
CA ALA A 77 9.39 -0.03 -10.09
C ALA A 77 8.15 0.75 -9.65
N PHE A 78 8.14 1.20 -8.41
CA PHE A 78 7.03 1.91 -7.83
C PHE A 78 7.04 3.39 -8.24
N TYR A 79 5.85 3.92 -8.53
CA TYR A 79 5.58 5.34 -8.40
C TYR A 79 5.08 5.62 -6.97
N HIS A 80 5.35 6.80 -6.45
CA HIS A 80 4.81 7.23 -5.16
C HIS A 80 3.34 7.63 -5.33
N HIS A 81 2.43 6.93 -4.64
CA HIS A 81 0.99 7.10 -4.77
C HIS A 81 0.55 8.56 -4.55
N GLU A 82 1.06 9.19 -3.50
CA GLU A 82 0.69 10.57 -3.15
C GLU A 82 1.27 11.63 -4.12
N LEU A 83 2.18 11.26 -5.03
CA LEU A 83 2.68 12.13 -6.11
C LEU A 83 2.05 11.81 -7.47
N ARG A 84 1.21 10.78 -7.54
CA ARG A 84 0.55 10.34 -8.76
C ARG A 84 -0.83 11.00 -8.86
N GLY A 85 -1.03 11.80 -9.89
CA GLY A 85 -2.37 12.28 -10.25
C GLY A 85 -3.14 11.17 -10.96
N ARG A 86 -4.26 10.73 -10.40
CA ARG A 86 -5.10 9.73 -11.06
C ARG A 86 -5.84 10.38 -12.23
N LEU A 87 -5.75 9.78 -13.42
CA LEU A 87 -6.64 10.19 -14.52
C LEU A 87 -8.02 9.60 -14.26
N ALA A 88 -9.04 10.47 -14.19
CA ALA A 88 -10.42 10.04 -14.11
C ALA A 88 -10.78 9.20 -15.34
N MET A 89 -11.58 8.15 -15.14
CA MET A 89 -12.12 7.38 -16.25
C MET A 89 -13.33 8.12 -16.83
N PRO A 90 -13.50 8.16 -18.17
CA PRO A 90 -14.74 8.64 -18.75
C PRO A 90 -15.90 7.70 -18.38
N GLU A 91 -17.13 8.23 -18.38
CA GLU A 91 -18.32 7.53 -17.86
C GLU A 91 -18.51 6.13 -18.46
N HIS A 92 -18.24 5.94 -19.76
CA HIS A 92 -18.40 4.63 -20.42
C HIS A 92 -17.35 3.58 -20.01
N LEU A 93 -16.27 4.00 -19.34
CA LEU A 93 -15.22 3.12 -18.82
C LEU A 93 -15.31 2.91 -17.30
N GLU A 94 -16.29 3.52 -16.64
CA GLU A 94 -16.49 3.33 -15.20
C GLU A 94 -16.79 1.86 -14.85
N PRO A 95 -16.45 1.43 -13.62
CA PRO A 95 -16.80 0.11 -13.10
C PRO A 95 -18.29 -0.24 -13.23
N GLU A 96 -18.60 -1.52 -13.44
CA GLU A 96 -19.98 -2.01 -13.57
C GLU A 96 -20.78 -1.97 -12.26
N VAL A 97 -20.08 -1.92 -11.13
CA VAL A 97 -20.70 -1.75 -9.83
C VAL A 97 -20.18 -0.47 -9.24
N VAL A 98 -21.06 0.25 -8.52
CA VAL A 98 -20.64 1.28 -7.57
C VAL A 98 -19.86 0.53 -6.49
N VAL A 99 -18.59 0.27 -6.76
CA VAL A 99 -17.75 -0.49 -5.84
C VAL A 99 -17.59 0.35 -4.56
N TRP A 100 -17.67 1.68 -4.68
CA TRP A 100 -17.59 2.67 -3.61
C TRP A 100 -18.32 3.98 -3.99
N ASP A 101 -18.88 4.67 -2.99
CA ASP A 101 -19.56 5.98 -3.16
C ASP A 101 -18.60 7.12 -3.58
N GLN A 102 -17.28 6.87 -3.59
CA GLN A 102 -16.23 7.88 -3.79
C GLN A 102 -15.67 7.98 -5.24
N GLY A 103 -16.20 7.21 -6.19
CA GLY A 103 -15.81 7.30 -7.61
C GLY A 103 -14.53 6.54 -7.98
N THR A 104 -13.83 6.99 -9.04
CA THR A 104 -12.64 6.32 -9.63
C THR A 104 -11.30 7.02 -9.33
N VAL A 105 -11.35 8.11 -8.56
CA VAL A 105 -10.19 8.92 -8.17
C VAL A 105 -9.98 8.87 -6.66
N PRO A 106 -8.72 8.89 -6.19
CA PRO A 106 -8.45 8.86 -4.76
C PRO A 106 -8.80 10.18 -4.07
N VAL A 107 -9.13 10.10 -2.78
CA VAL A 107 -9.52 11.27 -1.97
C VAL A 107 -8.72 11.31 -0.66
N TRP A 108 -8.28 12.51 -0.27
CA TRP A 108 -7.58 12.69 1.00
C TRP A 108 -8.55 12.67 2.18
N VAL A 109 -8.37 11.69 3.06
CA VAL A 109 -9.12 11.56 4.32
C VAL A 109 -8.14 11.45 5.47
N GLN A 110 -7.98 12.54 6.23
CA GLN A 110 -7.18 12.60 7.45
C GLN A 110 -5.75 12.11 7.22
N GLY A 111 -5.12 12.63 6.17
CA GLY A 111 -3.73 12.33 5.80
C GLY A 111 -3.48 10.94 5.22
N VAL A 112 -4.54 10.26 4.76
CA VAL A 112 -4.46 9.08 3.91
C VAL A 112 -5.12 9.41 2.57
N LEU A 113 -4.40 9.19 1.48
CA LEU A 113 -4.96 9.30 0.13
C LEU A 113 -5.67 7.97 -0.18
N ASP A 114 -6.95 7.91 0.19
CA ASP A 114 -7.76 6.69 0.12
C ASP A 114 -8.07 6.34 -1.34
N GLU A 115 -7.89 5.07 -1.69
CA GLU A 115 -8.12 4.55 -3.03
C GLU A 115 -9.31 3.58 -2.99
N PRO A 116 -10.19 3.60 -4.00
CA PRO A 116 -11.18 2.54 -4.14
C PRO A 116 -10.48 1.18 -4.18
N LYS A 117 -11.00 0.15 -3.48
CA LYS A 117 -10.32 -1.16 -3.26
C LYS A 117 -9.67 -1.77 -4.51
N TYR A 118 -10.34 -1.71 -5.66
CA TYR A 118 -9.82 -2.27 -6.92
C TYR A 118 -9.12 -1.22 -7.80
N PHE A 119 -8.92 0.00 -7.34
CA PHE A 119 -8.18 1.05 -8.05
C PHE A 119 -6.82 1.36 -7.42
N SER A 120 -6.54 0.77 -6.24
CA SER A 120 -5.19 0.77 -5.66
C SER A 120 -4.23 -0.19 -6.37
N PHE A 121 -4.78 -1.13 -7.16
CA PHE A 121 -4.04 -2.17 -7.83
C PHE A 121 -4.62 -2.49 -9.22
N PHE A 122 -3.73 -2.80 -10.16
CA PHE A 122 -4.02 -3.17 -11.54
C PHE A 122 -3.03 -4.25 -11.97
N GLN A 123 -3.52 -5.42 -12.37
CA GLN A 123 -2.69 -6.55 -12.81
C GLN A 123 -1.81 -6.21 -14.01
N GLU A 124 -2.30 -5.30 -14.86
CA GLU A 124 -1.63 -4.86 -16.08
C GLU A 124 -0.96 -3.49 -15.97
N ALA A 125 -1.03 -2.79 -14.83
CA ALA A 125 -0.37 -1.50 -14.68
C ALA A 125 1.13 -1.63 -14.93
N PRO A 126 1.76 -0.77 -15.75
CA PRO A 126 3.21 -0.83 -16.05
C PRO A 126 4.11 -0.70 -14.80
N LEU A 127 3.63 0.04 -13.80
CA LEU A 127 4.35 0.35 -12.57
C LEU A 127 3.39 0.17 -11.39
N PRO A 128 3.75 -0.58 -10.34
CA PRO A 128 2.95 -0.67 -9.13
C PRO A 128 2.94 0.64 -8.32
N SER A 129 1.97 0.79 -7.43
CA SER A 129 1.89 1.94 -6.51
C SER A 129 2.70 1.68 -5.23
N PHE A 130 3.50 2.64 -4.81
CA PHE A 130 4.00 2.70 -3.45
C PHE A 130 3.05 3.55 -2.62
N ASN A 131 2.25 2.89 -1.77
CA ASN A 131 1.41 3.54 -0.78
C ASN A 131 2.08 3.45 0.61
N PRO A 132 2.51 4.59 1.20
CA PRO A 132 3.16 4.64 2.51
C PRO A 132 2.33 4.09 3.67
N ASN A 133 1.01 4.04 3.52
CA ASN A 133 0.08 3.53 4.53
C ASN A 133 -0.11 2.02 4.46
N HIS A 134 0.32 1.38 3.36
CA HIS A 134 0.30 -0.08 3.27
C HIS A 134 1.42 -0.69 4.11
N ARG A 135 1.22 -1.94 4.53
CA ARG A 135 2.22 -2.72 5.28
C ARG A 135 3.47 -3.02 4.45
N ARG A 136 4.61 -3.26 5.09
CA ARG A 136 5.89 -3.53 4.39
C ARG A 136 5.78 -4.67 3.38
N LYS A 137 5.10 -5.75 3.75
CA LYS A 137 4.91 -6.92 2.89
C LYS A 137 4.10 -6.68 1.61
N TRP A 138 3.42 -5.54 1.49
CA TRP A 138 2.66 -5.16 0.29
C TRP A 138 3.56 -4.99 -0.93
N ARG A 139 4.79 -4.49 -0.75
CA ARG A 139 5.68 -4.19 -1.89
C ARG A 139 6.10 -5.46 -2.62
N ALA A 140 6.48 -6.49 -1.87
CA ALA A 140 6.81 -7.78 -2.45
C ALA A 140 5.58 -8.45 -3.11
N HIS A 141 4.39 -8.29 -2.53
CA HIS A 141 3.13 -8.78 -3.10
C HIS A 141 2.83 -8.12 -4.46
N GLU A 142 2.88 -6.78 -4.54
CA GLU A 142 2.73 -6.01 -5.79
C GLU A 142 3.75 -6.42 -6.88
N LEU A 143 5.01 -6.61 -6.50
CA LEU A 143 6.05 -7.02 -7.44
C LEU A 143 5.83 -8.43 -7.98
N LEU A 144 5.20 -9.32 -7.21
CA LEU A 144 4.84 -10.66 -7.68
C LEU A 144 3.74 -10.62 -8.74
N HIS A 145 2.75 -9.73 -8.65
CA HIS A 145 1.80 -9.52 -9.75
C HIS A 145 2.52 -9.14 -11.05
N GLY A 146 3.55 -8.30 -10.93
CA GLY A 146 4.38 -7.92 -12.06
C GLY A 146 5.21 -9.07 -12.65
N ALA A 147 5.57 -10.07 -11.85
CA ALA A 147 6.28 -11.27 -12.29
C ALA A 147 5.33 -12.34 -12.88
N THR A 148 4.13 -12.49 -12.30
CA THR A 148 3.11 -13.41 -12.82
C THR A 148 2.52 -12.96 -14.15
N ARG A 149 2.59 -11.65 -14.45
CA ARG A 149 2.01 -11.03 -15.67
C ARG A 149 0.50 -11.26 -15.74
N PHE A 150 -0.15 -10.71 -16.75
CA PHE A 150 -1.59 -10.81 -16.90
C PHE A 150 -1.98 -11.51 -18.21
N TYR A 151 -3.25 -11.84 -18.34
CA TYR A 151 -3.82 -12.41 -19.56
C TYR A 151 -4.56 -11.34 -20.34
N TRP A 152 -4.37 -11.31 -21.65
CA TRP A 152 -5.16 -10.44 -22.52
C TRP A 152 -5.10 -10.90 -23.97
N HIS A 153 -6.23 -10.77 -24.66
CA HIS A 153 -6.31 -10.75 -26.12
C HIS A 153 -7.61 -10.03 -26.51
N PRO A 154 -7.72 -9.46 -27.72
CA PRO A 154 -8.85 -8.60 -28.09
C PRO A 154 -10.21 -9.32 -28.12
N GLN A 155 -10.24 -10.66 -28.10
CA GLN A 155 -11.45 -11.47 -28.13
C GLN A 155 -11.70 -12.17 -26.78
N MET A 156 -10.99 -11.78 -25.72
CA MET A 156 -11.09 -12.47 -24.44
C MET A 156 -12.52 -12.47 -23.92
N THR A 157 -12.93 -13.57 -23.32
CA THR A 157 -14.24 -13.64 -22.66
C THR A 157 -14.14 -13.15 -21.23
N ARG A 158 -15.28 -12.74 -20.65
CA ARG A 158 -15.36 -12.40 -19.21
C ARG A 158 -14.90 -13.57 -18.32
N PHE A 159 -15.15 -14.80 -18.75
CA PHE A 159 -14.76 -15.98 -17.98
C PHE A 159 -13.24 -16.21 -18.06
N GLU A 160 -12.61 -15.98 -19.22
CA GLU A 160 -11.15 -16.04 -19.31
C GLU A 160 -10.50 -14.96 -18.44
N PHE A 161 -11.05 -13.73 -18.46
CA PHE A 161 -10.57 -12.64 -17.61
C PHE A 161 -10.76 -12.93 -16.11
N TYR A 162 -11.86 -13.58 -15.73
CA TYR A 162 -12.08 -14.11 -14.37
C TYR A 162 -10.99 -15.09 -13.96
N VAL A 163 -10.77 -16.15 -14.75
CA VAL A 163 -9.82 -17.21 -14.43
C VAL A 163 -8.40 -16.66 -14.39
N SER A 164 -8.04 -15.78 -15.33
CA SER A 164 -6.73 -15.15 -15.32
C SER A 164 -6.51 -14.24 -14.14
N SER A 165 -7.55 -13.50 -13.71
CA SER A 165 -7.45 -12.63 -12.54
C SER A 165 -7.18 -13.44 -11.28
N ARG A 166 -7.86 -14.58 -11.13
CA ARG A 166 -7.65 -15.52 -10.03
C ARG A 166 -6.24 -16.13 -10.06
N LEU A 167 -5.76 -16.50 -11.24
CA LEU A 167 -4.42 -17.07 -11.42
C LEU A 167 -3.29 -16.05 -11.15
N ASN A 168 -3.47 -14.80 -11.57
CA ASN A 168 -2.52 -13.72 -11.30
C ASN A 168 -2.39 -13.42 -9.79
N GLU A 169 -3.49 -13.51 -9.05
CA GLU A 169 -3.57 -13.28 -7.59
C GLU A 169 -2.99 -14.43 -6.75
N LEU A 170 -3.00 -15.65 -7.28
CA LEU A 170 -2.69 -16.88 -6.54
C LEU A 170 -1.33 -16.82 -5.83
N ILE A 171 -0.25 -16.55 -6.58
CA ILE A 171 1.11 -16.53 -6.01
C ILE A 171 1.31 -15.36 -5.04
N PRO A 172 0.91 -14.12 -5.36
CA PRO A 172 0.92 -13.00 -4.41
C PRO A 172 0.20 -13.29 -3.09
N VAL A 173 -0.96 -13.95 -3.10
CA VAL A 173 -1.72 -14.31 -1.90
C VAL A 173 -1.05 -15.43 -1.11
N VAL A 174 -0.61 -16.49 -1.78
CA VAL A 174 0.17 -17.58 -1.16
C VAL A 174 1.43 -17.02 -0.49
N HIS A 175 2.06 -16.04 -1.13
CA HIS A 175 3.19 -15.33 -0.58
C HIS A 175 2.79 -14.53 0.67
N TRP A 176 1.76 -13.69 0.58
CA TRP A 176 1.34 -12.80 1.66
C TRP A 176 0.91 -13.50 2.95
N TYR A 177 0.17 -14.62 2.87
CA TYR A 177 -0.42 -15.32 4.03
C TYR A 177 0.41 -16.50 4.55
N GLY A 178 1.49 -16.86 3.86
CA GLY A 178 2.30 -18.03 4.19
C GLY A 178 3.79 -17.77 4.04
N LEU A 179 4.28 -17.62 2.80
CA LEU A 179 5.72 -17.56 2.55
C LEU A 179 6.40 -16.39 3.23
N ASP A 180 5.80 -15.20 3.16
CA ASP A 180 6.40 -14.00 3.72
C ASP A 180 6.26 -13.91 5.25
N GLU A 181 5.57 -14.86 5.88
CA GLU A 181 5.56 -15.01 7.33
C GLU A 181 6.78 -15.84 7.83
N VAL A 182 7.48 -16.53 6.93
CA VAL A 182 8.69 -17.31 7.25
C VAL A 182 9.84 -16.37 7.66
N PHE A 183 10.29 -16.50 8.92
CA PHE A 183 11.27 -15.61 9.58
C PHE A 183 10.89 -14.13 9.67
N ARG A 184 9.62 -13.77 9.47
CA ARG A 184 9.14 -12.40 9.63
C ARG A 184 9.24 -11.96 11.11
N PRO A 185 9.90 -10.83 11.43
CA PRO A 185 9.97 -10.32 12.79
C PRO A 185 8.59 -9.97 13.35
N ARG A 186 8.35 -10.29 14.63
CA ARG A 186 7.12 -9.96 15.37
C ARG A 186 7.47 -9.46 16.77
N CYS A 187 6.59 -8.64 17.34
CA CYS A 187 6.68 -8.26 18.74
C CYS A 187 6.19 -9.41 19.66
N PRO A 188 6.51 -9.38 20.97
CA PRO A 188 6.10 -10.43 21.91
C PRO A 188 4.61 -10.78 21.94
N GLN A 189 3.75 -9.79 21.74
CA GLN A 189 2.30 -9.97 21.74
C GLN A 189 1.77 -10.74 20.52
N HIS A 190 2.49 -10.65 19.39
CA HIS A 190 2.07 -11.20 18.10
C HIS A 190 2.96 -12.35 17.62
N TYR A 191 3.74 -12.97 18.52
CA TYR A 191 4.54 -14.13 18.16
C TYR A 191 3.67 -15.28 17.66
N GLY A 192 4.04 -15.82 16.50
CA GLY A 192 3.35 -16.93 15.85
C GLY A 192 1.96 -16.62 15.31
N GLN A 193 1.53 -15.36 15.33
CA GLN A 193 0.24 -14.94 14.78
C GLN A 193 0.41 -14.39 13.36
N VAL A 194 -0.56 -14.69 12.50
CA VAL A 194 -0.72 -13.98 11.23
C VAL A 194 -1.63 -12.78 11.50
N LEU A 195 -1.11 -11.60 11.23
CA LEU A 195 -1.88 -10.37 11.33
C LEU A 195 -2.58 -10.15 10.00
N ASP A 196 -3.79 -10.71 9.81
CA ASP A 196 -4.49 -10.61 8.53
C ASP A 196 -5.01 -9.18 8.28
N ARG A 197 -5.76 -8.63 9.25
CA ARG A 197 -6.32 -7.27 9.20
C ARG A 197 -5.79 -6.34 10.29
N ALA A 198 -5.20 -6.89 11.35
CA ALA A 198 -4.68 -6.10 12.46
C ALA A 198 -3.37 -5.40 12.07
N TYR A 199 -3.27 -4.12 12.40
CA TYR A 199 -2.03 -3.35 12.30
C TYR A 199 -1.30 -3.34 13.64
N CYS A 200 0.03 -3.49 13.62
CA CYS A 200 0.86 -3.37 14.81
C CYS A 200 2.14 -2.60 14.47
N GLN A 201 2.23 -1.34 14.91
CA GLN A 201 3.38 -0.47 14.67
C GLN A 201 4.69 -1.13 15.09
N THR A 202 4.74 -1.72 16.29
CA THR A 202 5.94 -2.41 16.78
C THR A 202 6.38 -3.55 15.86
N CYS A 203 5.45 -4.31 15.27
CA CYS A 203 5.81 -5.36 14.32
C CYS A 203 6.35 -4.78 13.01
N GLU A 204 5.77 -3.70 12.50
CA GLU A 204 6.23 -3.04 11.27
C GLU A 204 7.58 -2.34 11.48
N ASP A 205 7.86 -1.81 12.67
CA ASP A 205 9.16 -1.23 13.05
C ASP A 205 10.25 -2.31 13.10
N LEU A 206 9.97 -3.46 13.73
CA LEU A 206 10.87 -4.62 13.72
C LEU A 206 11.08 -5.16 12.29
N GLY A 207 10.07 -5.03 11.43
CA GLY A 207 10.16 -5.33 10.01
C GLY A 207 11.03 -4.35 9.21
N GLY A 208 11.55 -3.27 9.82
CA GLY A 208 12.47 -2.34 9.17
C GLY A 208 13.88 -2.88 8.97
N ALA A 209 14.26 -3.96 9.65
CA ALA A 209 15.56 -4.61 9.52
C ALA A 209 15.58 -5.63 8.37
N ALA A 210 16.68 -5.67 7.61
CA ALA A 210 16.85 -6.62 6.52
C ALA A 210 17.01 -8.07 7.03
N TYR A 211 16.74 -9.06 6.19
CA TYR A 211 16.78 -10.47 6.59
C TYR A 211 18.18 -10.98 6.96
N TRP A 212 19.23 -10.31 6.49
CA TRP A 212 20.64 -10.60 6.84
C TRP A 212 21.13 -9.83 8.07
N GLU A 213 20.34 -8.87 8.57
CA GLU A 213 20.67 -8.12 9.78
C GLU A 213 20.10 -8.83 11.01
N PRO A 214 20.83 -8.83 12.14
CA PRO A 214 20.26 -9.27 13.41
C PRO A 214 19.08 -8.36 13.79
N ALA A 215 17.89 -8.95 13.96
CA ALA A 215 16.68 -8.22 14.35
C ALA A 215 16.06 -8.86 15.60
N SER A 216 15.70 -8.04 16.58
CA SER A 216 14.88 -8.50 17.71
C SER A 216 13.55 -9.03 17.19
N GLY A 217 13.05 -10.11 17.79
CA GLY A 217 11.79 -10.74 17.38
C GLY A 217 11.82 -11.58 16.10
N ARG A 218 12.98 -11.74 15.43
CA ARG A 218 13.17 -12.80 14.43
C ARG A 218 13.45 -14.12 15.14
N LEU A 219 12.39 -14.89 15.39
CA LEU A 219 12.51 -16.20 16.03
C LEU A 219 12.89 -17.29 15.02
N VAL A 220 13.90 -18.07 15.36
CA VAL A 220 14.34 -19.27 14.62
C VAL A 220 13.57 -20.50 15.12
N GLU A 221 12.24 -20.40 15.15
CA GLU A 221 11.38 -21.55 15.47
C GLU A 221 11.13 -22.35 14.19
N HIS A 222 11.96 -23.37 13.97
CA HIS A 222 11.94 -24.18 12.74
C HIS A 222 10.55 -24.73 12.43
N ASP A 223 9.93 -25.45 13.38
CA ASP A 223 8.64 -26.12 13.19
C ASP A 223 7.51 -25.15 12.84
N ARG A 224 7.55 -23.94 13.40
CA ARG A 224 6.58 -22.89 13.09
C ARG A 224 6.73 -22.38 11.66
N ASN A 225 7.96 -22.13 11.22
CA ASN A 225 8.23 -21.72 9.85
C ASN A 225 7.83 -22.83 8.87
N VAL A 226 8.03 -24.11 9.24
CA VAL A 226 7.56 -25.26 8.45
C VAL A 226 6.03 -25.23 8.33
N ALA A 227 5.31 -24.93 9.41
CA ALA A 227 3.85 -24.84 9.39
C ALA A 227 3.32 -23.73 8.45
N PHE A 228 4.03 -22.59 8.35
CA PHE A 228 3.67 -21.54 7.38
C PHE A 228 3.85 -22.00 5.93
N VAL A 229 4.93 -22.72 5.62
CA VAL A 229 5.17 -23.26 4.28
C VAL A 229 4.16 -24.36 3.94
N GLU A 230 3.83 -25.25 4.87
CA GLU A 230 2.75 -26.24 4.71
C GLU A 230 1.40 -25.57 4.41
N LYS A 231 1.04 -24.52 5.15
CA LYS A 231 -0.17 -23.73 4.90
C LYS A 231 -0.17 -23.14 3.49
N ALA A 232 0.97 -22.60 3.05
CA ALA A 232 1.15 -22.05 1.71
C ALA A 232 1.00 -23.12 0.61
N TRP A 233 1.57 -24.32 0.79
CA TRP A 233 1.54 -25.36 -0.25
C TRP A 233 0.14 -25.94 -0.38
N SER A 234 -0.49 -26.14 0.77
CA SER A 234 -1.89 -26.53 0.85
C SER A 234 -2.81 -25.52 0.14
N HIS A 235 -2.57 -24.22 0.36
CA HIS A 235 -3.31 -23.16 -0.34
C HIS A 235 -3.10 -23.25 -1.85
N LEU A 236 -1.84 -23.24 -2.29
CA LEU A 236 -1.49 -23.26 -3.69
C LEU A 236 -2.10 -24.47 -4.42
N SER A 237 -1.98 -25.68 -3.87
CA SER A 237 -2.54 -26.89 -4.50
C SER A 237 -4.06 -26.86 -4.63
N GLU A 238 -4.78 -26.40 -3.61
CA GLU A 238 -6.26 -26.35 -3.64
C GLU A 238 -6.76 -25.34 -4.68
N GLU A 239 -6.22 -24.12 -4.67
CA GLU A 239 -6.59 -23.07 -5.64
C GLU A 239 -6.14 -23.42 -7.05
N TRP A 240 -4.94 -23.98 -7.21
CA TRP A 240 -4.42 -24.40 -8.51
C TRP A 240 -5.30 -25.46 -9.16
N ALA A 241 -5.70 -26.49 -8.40
CA ALA A 241 -6.60 -27.53 -8.89
C ALA A 241 -7.96 -26.96 -9.31
N ALA A 242 -8.50 -26.01 -8.54
CA ALA A 242 -9.74 -25.33 -8.89
C ALA A 242 -9.60 -24.52 -10.19
N ILE A 243 -8.53 -23.72 -10.34
CA ILE A 243 -8.26 -22.93 -11.55
C ILE A 243 -8.12 -23.83 -12.79
N LEU A 244 -7.37 -24.93 -12.70
CA LEU A 244 -7.25 -25.86 -13.81
C LEU A 244 -8.60 -26.49 -14.20
N ALA A 245 -9.45 -26.82 -13.22
CA ALA A 245 -10.81 -27.28 -13.49
C ALA A 245 -11.68 -26.19 -14.12
N GLU A 246 -11.50 -24.91 -13.77
CA GLU A 246 -12.17 -23.77 -14.40
C GLU A 246 -11.77 -23.63 -15.88
N ILE A 247 -10.49 -23.75 -16.19
CA ILE A 247 -9.96 -23.74 -17.55
C ILE A 247 -10.55 -24.90 -18.37
N GLU A 248 -10.55 -26.12 -17.82
CA GLU A 248 -11.03 -27.31 -18.53
C GLU A 248 -12.54 -27.28 -18.78
N THR A 249 -13.33 -26.84 -17.80
CA THR A 249 -14.79 -26.98 -17.82
C THR A 249 -15.53 -25.73 -18.27
N GLY A 250 -14.89 -24.56 -18.29
CA GLY A 250 -15.53 -23.28 -18.57
C GLY A 250 -16.55 -22.85 -17.50
N ARG A 251 -16.41 -23.35 -16.27
CA ARG A 251 -17.32 -23.09 -15.13
C ARG A 251 -16.52 -22.73 -13.90
N ALA A 252 -17.06 -21.86 -13.05
CA ALA A 252 -16.42 -21.52 -11.78
C ALA A 252 -16.34 -22.74 -10.84
N HIS A 253 -15.20 -22.93 -10.17
CA HIS A 253 -14.96 -23.97 -9.17
C HIS A 253 -14.53 -23.32 -7.85
N PRO A 254 -15.31 -23.47 -6.77
CA PRO A 254 -15.00 -22.84 -5.50
C PRO A 254 -13.83 -23.55 -4.80
N ALA A 255 -12.96 -22.78 -4.14
CA ALA A 255 -11.91 -23.30 -3.24
C ALA A 255 -11.91 -22.48 -1.92
N PRO A 256 -12.99 -22.57 -1.11
CA PRO A 256 -13.16 -21.67 0.03
C PRO A 256 -12.10 -21.90 1.12
N ARG A 257 -11.45 -20.82 1.58
CA ARG A 257 -10.48 -20.85 2.70
C ARG A 257 -10.76 -19.80 3.77
N GLY A 258 -11.62 -20.16 4.72
CA GLY A 258 -11.88 -19.32 5.89
C GLY A 258 -12.39 -17.93 5.48
N ALA A 259 -11.57 -16.89 5.70
CA ALA A 259 -11.89 -15.51 5.33
C ALA A 259 -11.43 -15.10 3.91
N LEU A 260 -10.80 -16.00 3.15
CA LEU A 260 -10.31 -15.77 1.79
C LEU A 260 -11.19 -16.52 0.78
N ASP A 261 -11.64 -15.77 -0.23
CA ASP A 261 -12.39 -16.28 -1.38
C ASP A 261 -11.83 -15.65 -2.65
N SER A 262 -10.86 -16.34 -3.27
CA SER A 262 -10.19 -15.88 -4.49
C SER A 262 -11.16 -15.74 -5.67
N SER A 263 -12.27 -16.49 -5.69
CA SER A 263 -13.32 -16.31 -6.69
C SER A 263 -14.04 -14.97 -6.50
N SER A 264 -14.34 -14.59 -5.26
CA SER A 264 -14.96 -13.30 -4.95
C SER A 264 -14.06 -12.12 -5.32
N ASP A 265 -12.76 -12.19 -5.01
CA ASP A 265 -11.81 -11.13 -5.38
C ASP A 265 -11.64 -11.04 -6.90
N ALA A 266 -11.56 -12.16 -7.62
CA ALA A 266 -11.51 -12.18 -9.09
C ALA A 266 -12.80 -11.60 -9.72
N ILE A 267 -13.98 -11.89 -9.17
CA ILE A 267 -15.24 -11.27 -9.63
C ILE A 267 -15.23 -9.76 -9.38
N GLY A 268 -14.72 -9.32 -8.22
CA GLY A 268 -14.54 -7.92 -7.90
C GLY A 268 -13.63 -7.21 -8.91
N TYR A 269 -12.51 -7.85 -9.25
CA TYR A 269 -11.57 -7.35 -10.25
C TYR A 269 -12.22 -7.19 -11.64
N ILE A 270 -12.96 -8.20 -12.12
CA ILE A 270 -13.67 -8.10 -13.42
C ILE A 270 -14.62 -6.91 -13.42
N ARG A 271 -15.47 -6.80 -12.40
CA ARG A 271 -16.47 -5.73 -12.31
C ARG A 271 -15.84 -4.34 -12.28
N ALA A 272 -14.63 -4.23 -11.73
CA ALA A 272 -13.88 -2.98 -11.67
C ALA A 272 -13.13 -2.66 -12.97
N HIS A 273 -12.73 -3.66 -13.75
CA HIS A 273 -11.76 -3.45 -14.83
C HIS A 273 -12.20 -3.88 -16.22
N TRP A 274 -13.31 -4.62 -16.37
CA TRP A 274 -13.74 -5.18 -17.64
C TRP A 274 -13.88 -4.10 -18.72
N ASN A 275 -14.68 -3.06 -18.47
CA ASN A 275 -14.94 -1.99 -19.44
C ASN A 275 -13.65 -1.35 -19.95
N ARG A 276 -12.70 -1.11 -19.05
CA ARG A 276 -11.39 -0.55 -19.36
C ARG A 276 -10.49 -1.55 -20.08
N ALA A 277 -10.42 -2.82 -19.67
CA ALA A 277 -9.56 -3.82 -20.32
C ALA A 277 -10.04 -4.19 -21.74
N THR A 278 -11.28 -3.88 -22.07
CA THR A 278 -11.88 -4.03 -23.40
C THR A 278 -12.05 -2.70 -24.15
N SER A 279 -11.53 -1.59 -23.64
CA SER A 279 -11.64 -0.28 -24.30
C SER A 279 -10.69 -0.18 -25.50
N TRP A 280 -10.97 0.78 -26.38
CA TRP A 280 -10.09 1.09 -27.51
C TRP A 280 -8.69 1.51 -27.02
N SER A 281 -8.63 2.42 -26.05
CA SER A 281 -7.39 2.93 -25.47
C SER A 281 -6.52 1.82 -24.90
N PHE A 282 -7.11 0.84 -24.23
CA PHE A 282 -6.38 -0.31 -23.70
C PHE A 282 -5.88 -1.22 -24.81
N GLY A 283 -6.74 -1.55 -25.79
CA GLY A 283 -6.36 -2.39 -26.92
C GLY A 283 -5.22 -1.79 -27.75
N GLN A 284 -5.30 -0.50 -28.11
CA GLN A 284 -4.25 0.20 -28.83
C GLN A 284 -2.94 0.24 -28.05
N TRP A 285 -3.01 0.55 -26.75
CA TRP A 285 -1.85 0.53 -25.88
C TRP A 285 -1.20 -0.87 -25.81
N ALA A 286 -2.01 -1.91 -25.61
CA ALA A 286 -1.55 -3.29 -25.53
C ALA A 286 -0.85 -3.71 -26.84
N GLU A 287 -1.48 -3.48 -27.98
CA GLU A 287 -0.96 -3.87 -29.30
C GLU A 287 0.32 -3.11 -29.70
N LEU A 288 0.44 -1.83 -29.35
CA LEU A 288 1.61 -1.03 -29.71
C LEU A 288 2.81 -1.28 -28.80
N PHE A 289 2.58 -1.38 -27.48
CA PHE A 289 3.63 -1.30 -26.47
C PHE A 289 3.96 -2.61 -25.75
N LEU A 290 3.04 -3.59 -25.76
CA LEU A 290 3.22 -4.84 -25.04
C LEU A 290 3.64 -5.97 -25.96
N VAL A 291 4.29 -6.98 -25.37
CA VAL A 291 4.77 -8.17 -26.06
C VAL A 291 4.20 -9.41 -25.38
N ASP A 292 3.52 -10.25 -26.15
CA ASP A 292 3.02 -11.55 -25.70
C ASP A 292 4.18 -12.45 -25.27
N GLY A 293 4.07 -13.07 -24.11
CA GLY A 293 5.14 -13.84 -23.48
C GLY A 293 6.17 -13.00 -22.72
N ASP A 294 6.09 -11.67 -22.75
CA ASP A 294 6.98 -10.76 -21.99
C ASP A 294 6.25 -9.87 -20.99
N ASP A 295 5.07 -9.38 -21.37
CA ASP A 295 4.24 -8.48 -20.56
C ASP A 295 2.92 -9.11 -20.15
N TYR A 296 2.34 -9.88 -21.06
CA TYR A 296 1.07 -10.59 -20.89
C TYR A 296 1.15 -11.96 -21.59
N PHE A 297 0.11 -12.76 -21.43
CA PHE A 297 -0.09 -13.98 -22.19
C PHE A 297 -1.43 -13.94 -22.93
N SER A 298 -1.42 -14.29 -24.22
CA SER A 298 -2.63 -14.42 -25.03
C SER A 298 -3.40 -15.74 -24.80
N SER A 299 -2.83 -16.67 -24.01
CA SER A 299 -3.43 -17.97 -23.67
C SER A 299 -3.36 -18.25 -22.16
N LEU A 300 -4.39 -18.90 -21.62
CA LEU A 300 -4.41 -19.33 -20.21
C LEU A 300 -3.32 -20.36 -19.93
N ASP A 301 -3.03 -21.26 -20.86
CA ASP A 301 -1.93 -22.24 -20.74
C ASP A 301 -0.56 -21.54 -20.60
N GLY A 302 -0.33 -20.48 -21.38
CA GLY A 302 0.88 -19.66 -21.26
C GLY A 302 1.00 -19.00 -19.88
N LEU A 303 -0.12 -18.46 -19.36
CA LEU A 303 -0.15 -17.86 -18.03
C LEU A 303 0.08 -18.91 -16.92
N VAL A 304 -0.51 -20.10 -17.03
CA VAL A 304 -0.28 -21.23 -16.10
C VAL A 304 1.18 -21.67 -16.11
N ALA A 305 1.79 -21.80 -17.29
CA ALA A 305 3.21 -22.12 -17.41
C ALA A 305 4.09 -21.06 -16.74
N ASN A 306 3.77 -19.77 -16.94
CA ASN A 306 4.49 -18.69 -16.29
C ASN A 306 4.33 -18.69 -14.77
N ALA A 307 3.10 -18.87 -14.26
CA ALA A 307 2.85 -18.97 -12.83
C ALA A 307 3.66 -20.12 -12.20
N THR A 308 3.76 -21.26 -12.89
CA THR A 308 4.62 -22.38 -12.47
C THR A 308 6.08 -21.96 -12.36
N THR A 309 6.62 -21.29 -13.38
CA THR A 309 8.00 -20.78 -13.38
C THR A 309 8.23 -19.78 -12.26
N VAL A 310 7.35 -18.79 -12.12
CA VAL A 310 7.42 -17.77 -11.07
C VAL A 310 7.41 -18.42 -9.68
N MET A 311 6.53 -19.37 -9.42
CA MET A 311 6.49 -20.04 -8.12
C MET A 311 7.78 -20.82 -7.84
N ARG A 312 8.33 -21.52 -8.83
CA ARG A 312 9.60 -22.26 -8.69
C ARG A 312 10.77 -21.31 -8.45
N ASP A 313 10.88 -20.26 -9.24
CA ASP A 313 11.89 -19.21 -9.13
C ASP A 313 11.77 -18.45 -7.82
N LEU A 314 10.58 -18.34 -7.23
CA LEU A 314 10.41 -17.73 -5.91
C LEU A 314 11.02 -18.61 -4.80
N VAL A 315 11.00 -19.94 -4.92
CA VAL A 315 11.32 -20.87 -3.83
C VAL A 315 12.54 -21.77 -4.08
N SER A 316 13.22 -21.65 -5.22
CA SER A 316 14.36 -22.48 -5.60
C SER A 316 15.32 -21.75 -6.53
N ALA A 317 16.58 -22.19 -6.52
CA ALA A 317 17.65 -21.75 -7.42
C ALA A 317 18.04 -20.27 -7.32
N ASP A 318 19.17 -19.93 -7.93
CA ASP A 318 19.70 -18.57 -7.93
C ASP A 318 18.86 -17.65 -8.82
N LEU A 319 18.60 -16.43 -8.34
CA LEU A 319 18.07 -15.36 -9.17
C LEU A 319 19.18 -14.39 -9.53
N VAL A 320 19.29 -14.07 -10.82
CA VAL A 320 20.33 -13.17 -11.35
C VAL A 320 19.65 -12.02 -12.07
N LEU A 321 20.02 -10.80 -11.70
CA LEU A 321 19.55 -9.59 -12.37
C LEU A 321 20.73 -8.73 -12.83
N ASP A 322 20.68 -8.33 -14.09
CA ASP A 322 21.60 -7.33 -14.61
C ASP A 322 21.07 -5.91 -14.37
N GLY A 323 21.92 -5.05 -13.81
CA GLY A 323 21.54 -3.69 -13.41
C GLY A 323 21.18 -2.80 -14.61
N PRO A 324 22.04 -2.69 -15.63
CA PRO A 324 21.72 -2.01 -16.88
C PRO A 324 20.43 -2.52 -17.53
N GLN A 325 20.21 -3.84 -17.59
CA GLN A 325 18.97 -4.40 -18.13
C GLN A 325 17.74 -4.00 -17.30
N PHE A 326 17.83 -4.02 -15.97
CA PHE A 326 16.75 -3.54 -15.09
C PHE A 326 16.40 -2.09 -15.40
N VAL A 327 17.40 -1.21 -15.49
CA VAL A 327 17.20 0.22 -15.77
C VAL A 327 16.55 0.42 -17.14
N ALA A 328 16.96 -0.33 -18.18
CA ALA A 328 16.35 -0.32 -19.51
C ALA A 328 14.88 -0.78 -19.49
N ARG A 329 14.59 -1.88 -18.79
CA ARG A 329 13.21 -2.39 -18.64
C ARG A 329 12.33 -1.45 -17.82
N ARG A 330 12.86 -0.79 -16.79
CA ARG A 330 12.14 0.24 -16.04
C ARG A 330 11.79 1.43 -16.92
N ALA A 331 12.75 1.93 -17.70
CA ALA A 331 12.50 3.01 -18.66
C ALA A 331 11.43 2.64 -19.70
N ARG A 332 11.44 1.38 -20.17
CA ARG A 332 10.37 0.83 -21.00
C ARG A 332 9.01 0.87 -20.31
N ARG A 333 8.90 0.46 -19.05
CA ARG A 333 7.65 0.57 -18.26
C ARG A 333 7.18 2.01 -18.10
N THR A 334 8.10 2.96 -17.96
CA THR A 334 7.76 4.38 -17.94
C THR A 334 7.12 4.86 -19.25
N LEU A 335 7.67 4.45 -20.40
CA LEU A 335 7.07 4.77 -21.70
C LEU A 335 5.69 4.14 -21.85
N GLN A 336 5.52 2.89 -21.41
CA GLN A 336 4.22 2.21 -21.38
C GLN A 336 3.19 2.94 -20.51
N ASP A 337 3.59 3.40 -19.32
CA ASP A 337 2.72 4.14 -18.42
C ASP A 337 2.27 5.47 -19.04
N MET A 338 3.22 6.28 -19.53
CA MET A 338 2.92 7.55 -20.19
C MET A 338 2.04 7.38 -21.43
N ALA A 339 2.29 6.34 -22.23
CA ALA A 339 1.49 6.03 -23.39
C ALA A 339 0.05 5.65 -23.03
N TYR A 340 -0.13 4.79 -22.00
CA TYR A 340 -1.47 4.44 -21.55
C TYR A 340 -2.24 5.65 -21.03
N ARG A 341 -1.57 6.56 -20.30
CA ARG A 341 -2.16 7.84 -19.88
C ARG A 341 -2.63 8.69 -21.07
N ALA A 342 -1.82 8.78 -22.13
CA ALA A 342 -2.19 9.53 -23.34
C ALA A 342 -3.39 8.90 -24.06
N MET A 343 -3.41 7.58 -24.21
CA MET A 343 -4.53 6.85 -24.80
C MET A 343 -5.82 7.04 -23.98
N LEU A 344 -5.72 6.95 -22.66
CA LEU A 344 -6.86 7.18 -21.76
C LEU A 344 -7.35 8.64 -21.79
N ALA A 345 -6.45 9.62 -21.93
CA ALA A 345 -6.85 11.02 -22.09
C ALA A 345 -7.63 11.23 -23.40
N MET A 346 -7.27 10.56 -24.50
CA MET A 346 -7.99 10.66 -25.77
C MET A 346 -9.41 10.08 -25.71
N GLU A 347 -9.70 9.09 -24.85
CA GLU A 347 -11.05 8.55 -24.63
C GLU A 347 -12.05 9.55 -24.03
N TRP A 348 -11.57 10.67 -23.48
CA TRP A 348 -12.44 11.75 -23.01
C TRP A 348 -12.99 12.61 -24.16
N LEU A 349 -12.47 12.44 -25.38
CA LEU A 349 -12.91 13.17 -26.54
C LEU A 349 -13.99 12.38 -27.26
N GLU A 350 -15.05 13.06 -27.69
CA GLU A 350 -16.13 12.44 -28.45
C GLU A 350 -15.59 11.81 -29.75
N GLU A 351 -15.91 10.53 -29.98
CA GLU A 351 -15.46 9.77 -31.15
C GLU A 351 -15.88 10.49 -32.45
N GLY A 352 -14.94 10.64 -33.38
CA GLY A 352 -15.16 11.32 -34.66
C GLY A 352 -15.26 12.84 -34.57
N SER A 353 -15.10 13.44 -33.38
CA SER A 353 -15.05 14.89 -33.22
C SER A 353 -13.75 15.49 -33.78
N ALA A 354 -13.78 16.79 -34.12
CA ALA A 354 -12.58 17.51 -34.55
C ALA A 354 -11.51 17.60 -33.44
N ALA A 355 -11.91 17.54 -32.17
CA ALA A 355 -10.98 17.50 -31.04
C ALA A 355 -10.28 16.14 -30.97
N ALA A 356 -11.02 15.04 -31.10
CA ALA A 356 -10.48 13.68 -31.13
C ALA A 356 -9.47 13.52 -32.27
N GLN A 357 -9.83 13.88 -33.51
CA GLN A 357 -8.93 13.80 -34.66
C GLN A 357 -7.65 14.62 -34.45
N ARG A 358 -7.77 15.84 -33.92
CA ARG A 358 -6.61 16.68 -33.63
C ARG A 358 -5.69 16.09 -32.56
N ALA A 359 -6.26 15.46 -31.54
CA ALA A 359 -5.49 14.78 -30.52
C ALA A 359 -4.77 13.57 -31.12
N GLU A 360 -5.46 12.71 -31.86
CA GLU A 360 -4.87 11.56 -32.54
C GLU A 360 -3.72 11.98 -33.48
N ASP A 361 -3.95 12.96 -34.35
CA ASP A 361 -2.95 13.49 -35.29
C ASP A 361 -1.68 13.98 -34.56
N ALA A 362 -1.84 14.52 -33.35
CA ALA A 362 -0.73 15.03 -32.55
C ALA A 362 -0.02 13.93 -31.74
N PHE A 363 -0.76 13.02 -31.12
CA PHE A 363 -0.21 12.02 -30.19
C PHE A 363 0.29 10.77 -30.89
N MET A 364 -0.40 10.26 -31.91
CA MET A 364 -0.07 8.96 -32.50
C MET A 364 1.37 8.86 -33.02
N PRO A 365 1.94 9.88 -33.73
CA PRO A 365 3.34 9.82 -34.15
C PRO A 365 4.33 9.71 -32.99
N GLU A 366 4.05 10.39 -31.87
CA GLU A 366 4.91 10.33 -30.67
C GLU A 366 4.74 9.01 -29.91
N LEU A 367 3.52 8.46 -29.90
CA LEU A 367 3.22 7.16 -29.31
C LEU A 367 3.88 6.02 -30.10
N GLU A 368 3.86 6.07 -31.43
CA GLU A 368 4.57 5.10 -32.29
C GLU A 368 6.09 5.15 -32.06
N ALA A 369 6.67 6.36 -32.00
CA ALA A 369 8.09 6.52 -31.69
C ALA A 369 8.45 6.00 -30.28
N ALA A 370 7.56 6.20 -29.30
CA ALA A 370 7.74 5.67 -27.96
C ALA A 370 7.59 4.14 -27.92
N ALA A 371 6.68 3.57 -28.70
CA ALA A 371 6.50 2.13 -28.82
C ALA A 371 7.72 1.45 -29.43
N ASP A 372 8.28 2.01 -30.50
CA ASP A 372 9.50 1.49 -31.15
C ASP A 372 10.71 1.53 -30.20
N LEU A 373 10.87 2.62 -29.43
CA LEU A 373 11.90 2.70 -28.41
C LEU A 373 11.65 1.71 -27.27
N ALA A 374 10.41 1.57 -26.80
CA ALA A 374 10.02 0.62 -25.76
C ALA A 374 10.33 -0.83 -26.16
N ARG A 375 10.12 -1.21 -27.43
CA ARG A 375 10.53 -2.53 -27.95
C ARG A 375 12.04 -2.67 -27.99
N THR A 376 12.75 -1.66 -28.48
CA THR A 376 14.23 -1.67 -28.56
C THR A 376 14.88 -1.88 -27.19
N LEU A 377 14.33 -1.27 -26.14
CA LEU A 377 14.83 -1.38 -24.76
C LEU A 377 14.72 -2.79 -24.15
N LEU A 378 13.95 -3.70 -24.75
CA LEU A 378 13.93 -5.10 -24.30
C LEU A 378 15.28 -5.77 -24.52
N ASP A 379 15.91 -5.47 -25.66
CA ASP A 379 17.11 -6.16 -26.14
C ASP A 379 18.38 -5.30 -26.06
N ASP A 380 18.24 -3.97 -26.12
CA ASP A 380 19.37 -3.03 -26.13
C ASP A 380 19.28 -1.98 -25.01
N PRO A 381 19.93 -2.21 -23.86
CA PRO A 381 20.07 -1.20 -22.82
C PRO A 381 20.75 0.10 -23.28
N GLY A 382 21.51 0.08 -24.39
CA GLY A 382 22.15 1.27 -24.97
C GLY A 382 21.14 2.30 -25.49
N ALA A 383 19.92 1.88 -25.83
CA ALA A 383 18.85 2.77 -26.29
C ALA A 383 18.30 3.71 -25.19
N LEU A 384 18.69 3.52 -23.93
CA LEU A 384 18.31 4.37 -22.79
C LEU A 384 18.54 5.86 -23.05
N VAL A 385 19.58 6.21 -23.81
CA VAL A 385 19.94 7.60 -24.12
C VAL A 385 18.84 8.39 -24.85
N ALA A 386 17.92 7.69 -25.55
CA ALA A 386 16.83 8.30 -26.30
C ALA A 386 15.56 8.55 -25.46
N VAL A 387 15.43 7.92 -24.29
CA VAL A 387 14.20 7.89 -23.48
C VAL A 387 13.78 9.29 -23.05
N ALA A 388 14.71 10.08 -22.51
CA ALA A 388 14.41 11.43 -22.04
C ALA A 388 13.82 12.33 -23.13
N GLN A 389 14.32 12.20 -24.36
CA GLN A 389 13.84 12.99 -25.50
C GLN A 389 12.41 12.58 -25.88
N VAL A 390 12.12 11.29 -25.97
CA VAL A 390 10.77 10.78 -26.31
C VAL A 390 9.76 11.21 -25.25
N GLN A 391 10.11 11.12 -23.98
CA GLN A 391 9.24 11.54 -22.88
C GLN A 391 8.96 13.03 -22.90
N ALA A 392 9.99 13.85 -23.12
CA ALA A 392 9.82 15.29 -23.26
C ALA A 392 8.86 15.64 -24.41
N ARG A 393 8.99 14.97 -25.56
CA ARG A 393 8.06 15.17 -26.70
C ARG A 393 6.63 14.79 -26.34
N LEU A 394 6.39 13.64 -25.69
CA LEU A 394 5.04 13.25 -25.26
C LEU A 394 4.40 14.28 -24.31
N LEU A 395 5.17 14.76 -23.31
CA LEU A 395 4.69 15.76 -22.35
C LEU A 395 4.45 17.13 -23.02
N ASP A 396 5.34 17.54 -23.94
CA ASP A 396 5.20 18.78 -24.70
C ASP A 396 3.99 18.73 -25.63
N THR A 397 3.78 17.60 -26.32
CA THR A 397 2.60 17.36 -27.16
C THR A 397 1.32 17.46 -26.33
N PHE A 398 1.29 16.88 -25.12
CA PHE A 398 0.16 17.05 -24.22
C PHE A 398 -0.04 18.51 -23.83
N ARG A 399 1.01 19.22 -23.40
CA ARG A 399 0.92 20.63 -23.02
C ARG A 399 0.38 21.52 -24.15
N GLN A 400 0.80 21.27 -25.39
CA GLN A 400 0.34 22.02 -26.57
C GLN A 400 -1.12 21.75 -26.93
N ASN A 401 -1.66 20.60 -26.51
CA ASN A 401 -3.03 20.18 -26.78
C ASN A 401 -3.91 20.12 -25.53
N ALA A 402 -3.44 20.61 -24.38
CA ALA A 402 -4.14 20.51 -23.09
C ALA A 402 -5.56 21.10 -23.14
N ALA A 403 -5.76 22.18 -23.91
CA ALA A 403 -7.06 22.82 -24.10
C ALA A 403 -8.12 21.96 -24.82
N LEU A 404 -7.75 20.79 -25.35
CA LEU A 404 -8.70 19.80 -25.88
C LEU A 404 -9.36 18.98 -24.77
N PHE A 405 -8.72 18.88 -23.60
CA PHE A 405 -9.12 17.95 -22.54
C PHE A 405 -9.77 18.68 -21.36
N PRO A 406 -10.60 17.99 -20.56
CA PRO A 406 -11.13 18.52 -19.30
C PRO A 406 -10.05 18.85 -18.27
N ASP A 407 -10.38 19.73 -17.32
CA ASP A 407 -9.46 20.18 -16.25
C ASP A 407 -8.99 19.01 -15.37
N GLU A 408 -9.87 18.03 -15.13
CA GLU A 408 -9.58 16.81 -14.36
C GLU A 408 -8.47 15.96 -15.01
N ILE A 409 -8.31 16.04 -16.32
CA ILE A 409 -7.25 15.35 -17.07
C ILE A 409 -5.99 16.20 -17.12
N THR A 410 -6.11 17.49 -17.44
CA THR A 410 -4.95 18.37 -17.60
C THR A 410 -4.18 18.57 -16.30
N GLY A 411 -4.87 18.68 -15.16
CA GLY A 411 -4.24 18.81 -13.84
C GLY A 411 -3.46 17.57 -13.41
N ASN A 412 -3.86 16.37 -13.86
CA ASN A 412 -3.31 15.12 -13.38
C ASN A 412 -2.26 14.49 -14.31
N PHE A 413 -2.31 14.76 -15.62
CA PHE A 413 -1.49 14.07 -16.64
C PHE A 413 0.02 14.09 -16.37
N ASN A 414 0.55 15.19 -15.84
CA ASN A 414 1.99 15.34 -15.60
C ASN A 414 2.44 14.84 -14.20
N ALA A 415 1.50 14.61 -13.28
CA ALA A 415 1.77 14.08 -11.95
C ALA A 415 2.00 12.56 -12.06
N LEU A 416 3.20 12.17 -12.49
CA LEU A 416 3.56 10.78 -12.80
C LEU A 416 3.93 9.96 -11.55
N GLY A 417 4.30 10.63 -10.45
CA GLY A 417 4.68 9.99 -9.20
C GLY A 417 6.07 9.32 -9.20
N TYR A 418 6.90 9.53 -10.22
CA TYR A 418 8.23 8.92 -10.27
C TYR A 418 9.20 9.63 -9.31
N ALA A 419 9.75 8.89 -8.34
CA ALA A 419 10.63 9.41 -7.30
C ALA A 419 12.08 8.86 -7.37
N TRP A 420 12.46 8.26 -8.50
CA TRP A 420 13.76 7.61 -8.65
C TRP A 420 14.88 8.65 -8.83
N ARG A 421 15.95 8.57 -8.01
CA ARG A 421 17.05 9.55 -8.00
C ARG A 421 18.00 9.44 -9.20
N ASP A 422 17.98 8.31 -9.89
CA ASP A 422 18.91 7.95 -10.97
C ASP A 422 18.39 8.29 -12.36
N THR A 423 17.28 9.03 -12.45
CA THR A 423 16.58 9.19 -13.72
C THR A 423 17.04 10.36 -14.56
N TRP A 424 16.93 10.11 -15.87
CA TRP A 424 16.90 11.04 -17.00
C TRP A 424 15.72 12.04 -16.96
N HIS A 425 14.90 11.99 -15.91
CA HIS A 425 13.76 12.87 -15.69
C HIS A 425 14.17 14.10 -14.89
N ARG A 426 13.55 15.24 -15.18
CA ARG A 426 13.51 16.35 -14.23
C ARG A 426 12.46 16.02 -13.19
N THR A 427 12.89 15.42 -12.07
CA THR A 427 12.03 15.16 -10.89
C THR A 427 11.24 16.40 -10.48
N ASP A 428 11.77 17.59 -10.76
CA ASP A 428 11.15 18.88 -10.50
C ASP A 428 9.78 19.03 -11.17
N ASP A 429 9.64 18.61 -12.43
CA ASP A 429 8.39 18.80 -13.19
C ASP A 429 7.24 17.93 -12.63
N HIS A 430 7.57 16.74 -12.13
CA HIS A 430 6.56 15.82 -11.56
C HIS A 430 6.12 16.23 -10.16
N VAL A 431 7.06 16.67 -9.31
CA VAL A 431 6.73 17.19 -7.98
C VAL A 431 5.87 18.44 -8.13
N SER A 432 6.26 19.38 -9.00
CA SER A 432 5.45 20.57 -9.28
C SER A 432 4.04 20.22 -9.76
N ALA A 433 3.89 19.21 -10.63
CA ALA A 433 2.58 18.76 -11.08
C ALA A 433 1.72 18.14 -9.97
N ALA A 434 2.32 17.60 -8.90
CA ALA A 434 1.63 16.99 -7.78
C ALA A 434 1.34 17.95 -6.61
N MET A 435 1.76 19.22 -6.69
CA MET A 435 1.67 20.16 -5.55
C MET A 435 0.27 20.40 -5.04
N ALA A 436 -0.72 20.51 -5.93
CA ALA A 436 -2.13 20.64 -5.53
C ALA A 436 -2.60 19.42 -4.72
N GLN A 437 -2.19 18.21 -5.13
CA GLN A 437 -2.51 16.98 -4.41
C GLN A 437 -1.82 16.92 -3.05
N LEU A 438 -0.55 17.32 -2.94
CA LEU A 438 0.15 17.34 -1.64
C LEU A 438 -0.39 18.40 -0.69
N ALA A 439 -0.80 19.58 -1.21
CA ALA A 439 -1.43 20.63 -0.41
C ALA A 439 -2.76 20.15 0.19
N ALA A 440 -3.62 19.52 -0.62
CA ALA A 440 -4.85 18.88 -0.14
C ALA A 440 -4.57 17.78 0.90
N GLY A 441 -3.49 17.03 0.74
CA GLY A 441 -3.06 16.03 1.72
C GLY A 441 -2.63 16.63 3.05
N LEU A 442 -1.87 17.73 3.01
CA LEU A 442 -1.45 18.46 4.21
C LEU A 442 -2.64 19.10 4.93
N GLU A 443 -3.54 19.75 4.20
CA GLU A 443 -4.77 20.35 4.73
C GLU A 443 -5.66 19.28 5.38
N SER A 444 -5.81 18.12 4.75
CA SER A 444 -6.58 17.00 5.29
C SER A 444 -5.91 16.37 6.52
N ALA A 445 -4.58 16.28 6.56
CA ALA A 445 -3.83 15.64 7.64
C ALA A 445 -3.65 16.52 8.88
N LEU A 446 -3.35 17.81 8.67
CA LEU A 446 -2.89 18.77 9.66
C LEU A 446 -3.54 20.15 9.40
N PRO A 447 -4.88 20.27 9.46
CA PRO A 447 -5.59 21.49 9.04
C PRO A 447 -5.13 22.76 9.77
N GLN A 448 -4.92 22.70 11.09
CA GLN A 448 -4.49 23.86 11.87
C GLN A 448 -3.02 24.20 11.60
N THR A 449 -2.18 23.19 11.38
CA THR A 449 -0.81 23.41 10.91
C THR A 449 -0.81 24.06 9.53
N TYR A 450 -1.62 23.58 8.59
CA TYR A 450 -1.72 24.10 7.23
C TYR A 450 -2.11 25.58 7.22
N GLU A 451 -3.12 25.97 8.01
CA GLU A 451 -3.49 27.38 8.24
C GLU A 451 -2.32 28.19 8.81
N ALA A 452 -1.59 27.64 9.78
CA ALA A 452 -0.46 28.31 10.42
C ALA A 452 0.78 28.49 9.53
N LEU A 453 0.87 27.80 8.39
CA LEU A 453 1.95 27.98 7.42
C LEU A 453 1.78 29.25 6.57
N ASP A 454 0.60 29.86 6.51
CA ASP A 454 0.31 31.17 5.88
C ASP A 454 1.03 31.41 4.52
N GLY A 455 0.82 30.49 3.58
CA GLY A 455 1.42 30.56 2.23
C GLY A 455 2.86 30.03 2.09
N ALA A 456 3.54 29.69 3.19
CA ALA A 456 4.85 29.01 3.15
C ALA A 456 4.74 27.51 2.81
N HIS A 457 3.53 26.96 2.75
CA HIS A 457 3.29 25.52 2.58
C HIS A 457 3.85 24.98 1.25
N GLU A 458 3.80 25.73 0.15
CA GLU A 458 4.31 25.24 -1.16
C GLU A 458 5.81 24.91 -1.10
N ALA A 459 6.63 25.83 -0.58
CA ALA A 459 8.08 25.63 -0.49
C ALA A 459 8.44 24.51 0.50
N LEU A 460 7.70 24.39 1.61
CA LEU A 460 7.88 23.31 2.57
C LEU A 460 7.45 21.95 2.00
N LEU A 461 6.35 21.90 1.23
CA LEU A 461 5.87 20.67 0.61
C LEU A 461 6.81 20.18 -0.50
N ASP A 462 7.37 21.07 -1.32
CA ASP A 462 8.39 20.68 -2.30
C ASP A 462 9.63 20.09 -1.60
N ALA A 463 10.11 20.74 -0.52
CA ALA A 463 11.24 20.25 0.26
C ALA A 463 10.92 18.91 0.97
N PHE A 464 9.71 18.76 1.50
CA PHE A 464 9.24 17.53 2.12
C PHE A 464 9.15 16.40 1.09
N ALA A 465 8.54 16.62 -0.08
CA ALA A 465 8.38 15.61 -1.13
C ALA A 465 9.72 15.02 -1.62
N ARG A 466 10.82 15.73 -1.42
CA ARG A 466 12.20 15.32 -1.78
C ARG A 466 12.97 14.68 -0.63
N SER A 467 12.41 14.68 0.58
CA SER A 467 13.02 14.12 1.79
C SER A 467 12.86 12.61 1.86
N ASP A 468 13.69 11.97 2.68
CA ASP A 468 13.55 10.53 2.96
C ASP A 468 12.29 10.26 3.82
N GLU A 469 11.90 11.22 4.67
CA GLU A 469 10.69 11.14 5.49
C GLU A 469 9.41 11.03 4.66
N PHE A 470 9.35 11.66 3.48
CA PHE A 470 8.21 11.54 2.58
C PHE A 470 8.05 10.12 2.03
N SER A 471 9.14 9.36 1.88
CA SER A 471 9.06 7.95 1.49
C SER A 471 8.94 7.00 2.69
N ALA A 472 8.97 7.51 3.93
CA ALA A 472 8.79 6.66 5.10
C ALA A 472 7.37 6.10 5.17
N LEU A 473 7.17 5.04 5.96
CA LEU A 473 5.85 4.48 6.22
C LEU A 473 5.03 5.37 7.15
N GLY A 474 3.71 5.22 7.06
CA GLY A 474 2.71 5.86 7.91
C GLY A 474 1.97 7.01 7.24
N ARG A 475 1.10 7.64 8.02
CA ARG A 475 0.23 8.74 7.57
C ARG A 475 1.06 9.95 7.13
N PHE A 476 0.49 10.73 6.22
CA PHE A 476 1.11 11.95 5.70
C PHE A 476 1.50 12.92 6.84
N GLY A 477 0.57 13.21 7.76
CA GLY A 477 0.80 14.14 8.87
C GLY A 477 1.96 13.75 9.79
N SER A 478 2.06 12.48 10.18
CA SER A 478 3.17 12.00 11.03
C SER A 478 4.53 12.04 10.33
N ARG A 479 4.56 11.89 9.01
CA ARG A 479 5.79 12.01 8.21
C ARG A 479 6.20 13.47 8.05
N PHE A 480 5.25 14.34 7.75
CA PHE A 480 5.48 15.77 7.66
C PHE A 480 5.96 16.36 8.99
N ALA A 481 5.33 16.01 10.12
CA ALA A 481 5.74 16.50 11.44
C ALA A 481 7.17 16.06 11.82
N ARG A 482 7.56 14.80 11.52
CA ARG A 482 8.93 14.32 11.72
C ARG A 482 9.94 15.05 10.84
N TRP A 483 9.60 15.24 9.56
CA TRP A 483 10.43 16.00 8.64
C TRP A 483 10.62 17.43 9.13
N LEU A 484 9.53 18.12 9.48
CA LEU A 484 9.55 19.49 9.99
C LEU A 484 10.40 19.59 11.27
N GLN A 485 10.31 18.61 12.17
CA GLN A 485 11.16 18.54 13.37
C GLN A 485 12.65 18.47 13.03
N SER A 486 13.01 17.68 12.02
CA SER A 486 14.42 17.47 11.65
C SER A 486 15.00 18.62 10.81
N ALA A 487 14.23 19.13 9.86
CA ALA A 487 14.67 20.13 8.88
C ALA A 487 14.43 21.57 9.36
N HIS A 488 13.39 21.79 10.17
CA HIS A 488 12.94 23.09 10.64
C HIS A 488 12.54 23.08 12.13
N PRO A 489 13.44 22.70 13.05
CA PRO A 489 13.14 22.49 14.48
C PRO A 489 12.62 23.74 15.20
N THR A 490 12.78 24.93 14.62
CA THR A 490 12.35 26.21 15.19
C THR A 490 11.12 26.80 14.49
N HIS A 491 10.44 26.02 13.63
CA HIS A 491 9.26 26.52 12.95
C HIS A 491 8.07 26.62 13.92
N ASP A 492 7.34 27.74 13.88
CA ASP A 492 6.22 28.03 14.79
C ASP A 492 5.03 27.05 14.67
N ALA A 493 4.95 26.31 13.57
CA ALA A 493 3.89 25.33 13.30
C ALA A 493 4.26 23.93 13.81
N LEU A 494 5.51 23.70 14.23
CA LEU A 494 6.00 22.37 14.61
C LEU A 494 5.25 21.75 15.78
N ALA A 495 4.94 22.55 16.81
CA ALA A 495 4.22 22.05 17.98
C ALA A 495 2.78 21.64 17.63
N MET A 496 2.12 22.39 16.74
CA MET A 496 0.80 22.05 16.20
C MET A 496 0.85 20.79 15.34
N ALA A 497 1.83 20.69 14.43
CA ALA A 497 2.02 19.53 13.56
C ALA A 497 2.21 18.25 14.36
N HIS A 498 2.98 18.30 15.45
CA HIS A 498 3.15 17.17 16.35
C HIS A 498 1.87 16.79 17.08
N PHE A 499 1.06 17.77 17.52
CA PHE A 499 -0.21 17.50 18.17
C PHE A 499 -1.18 16.80 17.20
N GLU A 500 -1.41 17.37 16.02
CA GLU A 500 -2.35 16.84 15.02
C GLU A 500 -1.90 15.47 14.50
N ALA A 501 -0.60 15.27 14.29
CA ALA A 501 -0.06 13.97 13.92
C ALA A 501 -0.26 12.92 15.02
N TRP A 502 0.03 13.27 16.28
CA TRP A 502 -0.10 12.35 17.43
C TRP A 502 -1.56 11.98 17.69
N SER A 503 -2.47 12.95 17.57
CA SER A 503 -3.88 12.74 17.88
C SER A 503 -4.58 11.86 16.83
N THR A 504 -4.03 11.74 15.62
CA THR A 504 -4.60 11.00 14.47
C THR A 504 -3.92 9.65 14.18
N GLU A 505 -2.99 9.21 15.02
CA GLU A 505 -2.27 7.93 14.86
C GLU A 505 -3.19 6.69 15.04
N GLU A 506 -2.74 5.52 14.57
CA GLU A 506 -3.44 4.22 14.76
C GLU A 506 -3.20 3.61 16.16
N PRO A 507 -4.21 2.99 16.80
CA PRO A 507 -5.54 2.68 16.27
C PRO A 507 -6.52 3.86 16.34
N ARG A 508 -7.46 3.91 15.38
CA ARG A 508 -8.52 4.94 15.30
C ARG A 508 -9.94 4.41 15.46
N ARG A 509 -10.10 3.12 15.76
CA ARG A 509 -11.38 2.48 16.03
C ARG A 509 -11.24 1.51 17.19
N ASP A 510 -12.31 1.41 17.96
CA ASP A 510 -12.49 0.40 19.00
C ASP A 510 -13.84 -0.28 18.76
N ASP A 511 -13.87 -1.22 17.82
CA ASP A 511 -15.11 -1.89 17.40
C ASP A 511 -15.85 -2.53 18.59
N GLU A 512 -15.12 -3.04 19.59
CA GLU A 512 -15.74 -3.60 20.79
C GLU A 512 -16.43 -2.51 21.64
N ALA A 513 -15.78 -1.37 21.85
CA ALA A 513 -16.39 -0.26 22.58
C ALA A 513 -17.54 0.38 21.79
N GLU A 514 -17.42 0.53 20.47
CA GLU A 514 -18.47 1.11 19.62
C GLU A 514 -19.71 0.22 19.55
N VAL A 515 -19.55 -1.10 19.53
CA VAL A 515 -20.67 -2.05 19.38
C VAL A 515 -21.27 -2.45 20.74
N PHE A 516 -20.43 -2.61 21.78
CA PHE A 516 -20.86 -3.19 23.07
C PHE A 516 -20.68 -2.26 24.27
N GLY A 517 -20.06 -1.09 24.09
CA GLY A 517 -19.93 -0.10 25.14
C GLY A 517 -21.29 0.40 25.62
N ALA A 518 -21.43 0.60 26.93
CA ALA A 518 -22.63 1.17 27.53
C ALA A 518 -22.27 2.24 28.55
N VAL A 519 -23.08 3.29 28.63
CA VAL A 519 -23.04 4.26 29.73
C VAL A 519 -23.87 3.69 30.89
N PRO A 520 -23.32 3.53 32.10
CA PRO A 520 -24.08 3.06 33.25
C PRO A 520 -25.08 4.11 33.73
N ASP A 521 -26.27 3.70 34.19
CA ASP A 521 -27.29 4.63 34.71
C ASP A 521 -26.84 5.37 35.98
N THR A 522 -25.95 4.75 36.76
CA THR A 522 -25.30 5.33 37.94
C THR A 522 -23.87 4.80 38.06
N ILE A 523 -22.99 5.56 38.71
CA ILE A 523 -21.62 5.11 39.00
C ILE A 523 -21.62 3.86 39.89
N ASP A 524 -22.56 3.77 40.84
CA ASP A 524 -22.73 2.56 41.67
C ASP A 524 -22.98 1.32 40.80
N GLY A 525 -23.69 1.48 39.67
CA GLY A 525 -23.93 0.43 38.68
C GLY A 525 -22.66 -0.20 38.09
N LEU A 526 -21.52 0.50 38.07
CA LEU A 526 -20.22 -0.06 37.67
C LEU A 526 -19.68 -1.08 38.68
N THR A 527 -20.03 -0.92 39.95
CA THR A 527 -19.61 -1.82 41.04
C THR A 527 -20.64 -2.91 41.34
N GLU A 528 -21.93 -2.59 41.18
CA GLU A 528 -23.05 -3.51 41.45
C GLU A 528 -23.26 -4.52 40.32
N ARG A 529 -23.03 -4.11 39.06
CA ARG A 529 -23.18 -4.99 37.90
C ARG A 529 -21.83 -5.56 37.48
N ALA A 530 -21.81 -6.88 37.27
CA ALA A 530 -20.64 -7.51 36.65
C ALA A 530 -20.37 -6.91 35.26
N GLY A 531 -19.11 -6.58 34.98
CA GLY A 531 -18.67 -6.03 33.70
C GLY A 531 -17.18 -5.72 33.74
N ARG A 532 -16.67 -5.12 32.66
CA ARG A 532 -15.28 -4.72 32.51
C ARG A 532 -15.21 -3.25 32.10
N LEU A 533 -14.58 -2.42 32.94
CA LEU A 533 -14.16 -1.08 32.57
C LEU A 533 -12.72 -1.17 32.04
N ARG A 534 -12.47 -0.56 30.88
CA ARG A 534 -11.11 -0.48 30.30
C ARG A 534 -10.94 0.86 29.58
N PRO A 535 -9.69 1.27 29.30
CA PRO A 535 -9.47 2.38 28.38
C PRO A 535 -10.03 2.02 27.00
N ASN A 536 -10.49 3.03 26.27
CA ASN A 536 -10.75 2.86 24.84
C ASN A 536 -9.45 2.49 24.13
N ALA A 537 -9.50 1.60 23.14
CA ALA A 537 -8.32 1.14 22.40
C ALA A 537 -7.61 2.29 21.67
N THR A 538 -8.32 3.38 21.37
CA THR A 538 -7.81 4.59 20.71
C THR A 538 -7.38 5.68 21.69
N LEU A 539 -7.53 5.47 23.00
CA LEU A 539 -7.13 6.44 24.02
C LEU A 539 -5.62 6.70 23.93
N ARG A 540 -5.25 7.98 23.92
CA ARG A 540 -3.85 8.42 24.01
C ARG A 540 -3.75 9.57 24.99
N ARG A 541 -2.65 9.59 25.74
CA ARG A 541 -2.37 10.63 26.72
C ARG A 541 -0.96 11.17 26.54
N ARG A 542 -0.81 12.50 26.51
CA ARG A 542 0.50 13.16 26.39
C ARG A 542 0.38 14.64 26.80
N PRO A 543 1.40 15.22 27.45
CA PRO A 543 1.40 16.64 27.75
C PRO A 543 1.74 17.50 26.52
N PHE A 544 1.07 18.65 26.37
CA PHE A 544 1.30 19.65 25.32
C PHE A 544 1.37 21.07 25.88
N ALA A 545 2.04 21.97 25.15
CA ALA A 545 2.17 23.36 25.55
C ALA A 545 0.80 24.08 25.54
N PRO A 546 0.53 24.98 26.50
CA PRO A 546 -0.79 25.64 26.62
C PRO A 546 -1.20 26.46 25.39
N ASP A 547 -0.25 26.98 24.62
CA ASP A 547 -0.49 27.75 23.40
C ASP A 547 -1.02 26.89 22.24
N VAL A 548 -0.55 25.65 22.12
CA VAL A 548 -1.09 24.65 21.18
C VAL A 548 -2.54 24.35 21.55
N LEU A 549 -2.82 24.11 22.83
CA LEU A 549 -4.16 23.77 23.32
C LEU A 549 -5.13 24.95 23.18
N ALA A 550 -4.67 26.17 23.49
CA ALA A 550 -5.49 27.38 23.33
C ALA A 550 -5.97 27.57 21.89
N ARG A 551 -5.12 27.25 20.90
CA ARG A 551 -5.49 27.31 19.48
C ARG A 551 -6.54 26.26 19.11
N LEU A 552 -6.45 25.06 19.69
CA LEU A 552 -7.33 23.94 19.36
C LEU A 552 -8.71 24.05 20.01
N THR A 553 -8.76 24.47 21.29
CA THR A 553 -10.01 24.50 22.06
C THR A 553 -10.64 25.89 22.10
N GLY A 554 -9.87 26.94 21.78
CA GLY A 554 -10.28 28.34 21.97
C GLY A 554 -10.22 28.81 23.43
N ASP A 555 -9.77 27.96 24.35
CA ASP A 555 -9.69 28.29 25.77
C ASP A 555 -8.44 29.08 26.13
N THR A 556 -8.48 29.74 27.29
CA THR A 556 -7.33 30.40 27.90
C THR A 556 -6.75 29.56 29.01
N PHE A 557 -5.46 29.23 28.91
CA PHE A 557 -4.73 28.48 29.91
C PHE A 557 -3.72 29.36 30.65
N ASN A 558 -3.30 28.94 31.84
CA ASN A 558 -2.31 29.67 32.63
C ASN A 558 -0.94 29.63 31.95
N HIS A 559 -0.38 30.79 31.61
CA HIS A 559 0.93 30.91 30.95
C HIS A 559 2.12 30.45 31.79
N HIS A 560 1.92 30.17 33.09
CA HIS A 560 2.98 29.62 33.94
C HIS A 560 3.22 28.13 33.71
N ASP A 561 2.27 27.42 33.12
CA ASP A 561 2.41 25.99 32.84
C ASP A 561 3.24 25.80 31.56
N THR A 562 4.22 24.90 31.62
CA THR A 562 5.07 24.58 30.46
C THR A 562 4.47 23.49 29.59
N ALA A 563 3.63 22.62 30.19
CA ALA A 563 2.82 21.65 29.49
C ALA A 563 1.63 21.23 30.36
N LEU A 564 0.50 20.94 29.72
CA LEU A 564 -0.72 20.43 30.34
C LEU A 564 -0.98 19.00 29.86
N PRO A 565 -1.38 18.07 30.74
CA PRO A 565 -1.75 16.71 30.33
C PRO A 565 -3.02 16.74 29.48
N VAL A 566 -3.03 15.93 28.42
CA VAL A 566 -4.13 15.88 27.45
C VAL A 566 -4.43 14.44 27.14
N ALA A 567 -5.70 14.10 27.13
CA ALA A 567 -6.21 12.84 26.64
C ALA A 567 -6.99 13.06 25.34
N VAL A 568 -6.79 12.18 24.36
CA VAL A 568 -7.58 12.13 23.13
C VAL A 568 -8.11 10.73 22.88
N VAL A 569 -9.25 10.63 22.20
CA VAL A 569 -9.88 9.38 21.79
C VAL A 569 -10.59 9.55 20.46
N TYR A 570 -10.64 8.50 19.64
CA TYR A 570 -11.54 8.42 18.50
C TYR A 570 -12.78 7.63 18.85
N MET A 571 -13.95 8.23 18.61
CA MET A 571 -15.22 7.55 18.79
C MET A 571 -16.16 7.94 17.65
N ALA A 572 -16.72 6.94 16.96
CA ALA A 572 -17.67 7.16 15.86
C ALA A 572 -17.12 8.07 14.74
N GLY A 573 -15.81 7.98 14.47
CA GLY A 573 -15.13 8.78 13.44
C GLY A 573 -14.70 10.18 13.88
N GLU A 574 -15.05 10.62 15.08
CA GLU A 574 -14.72 11.94 15.61
C GLU A 574 -13.57 11.87 16.63
N LEU A 575 -12.66 12.85 16.56
CA LEU A 575 -11.62 13.05 17.56
C LEU A 575 -12.21 13.83 18.73
N ARG A 576 -12.11 13.28 19.94
CA ARG A 576 -12.49 13.94 21.19
C ARG A 576 -11.24 14.21 22.01
N LEU A 577 -11.21 15.37 22.66
CA LEU A 577 -10.08 15.84 23.46
C LEU A 577 -10.57 16.35 24.81
N ILE A 578 -9.80 16.06 25.85
CA ILE A 578 -9.89 16.73 27.15
C ILE A 578 -8.49 17.17 27.61
N VAL A 579 -8.42 18.33 28.26
CA VAL A 579 -7.27 18.69 29.08
C VAL A 579 -7.48 18.03 30.44
N GLU A 580 -6.57 17.15 30.83
CA GLU A 580 -6.74 16.36 32.05
C GLU A 580 -6.57 17.26 33.29
N ASP A 581 -7.46 17.07 34.25
CA ASP A 581 -7.35 17.61 35.60
C ASP A 581 -6.86 16.50 36.54
N GLU A 582 -6.69 16.81 37.83
CA GLU A 582 -6.21 15.84 38.82
C GLU A 582 -7.14 14.61 38.89
N ALA A 583 -8.45 14.83 38.73
CA ALA A 583 -9.46 13.77 38.83
C ALA A 583 -9.43 12.83 37.63
N SER A 584 -9.43 13.37 36.41
CA SER A 584 -9.40 12.55 35.19
C SER A 584 -8.05 11.84 35.03
N THR A 585 -6.94 12.49 35.38
CA THR A 585 -5.60 11.84 35.43
C THR A 585 -5.63 10.62 36.35
N HIS A 586 -6.12 10.79 37.58
CA HIS A 586 -6.18 9.72 38.58
C HIS A 586 -7.04 8.53 38.09
N ILE A 587 -8.21 8.80 37.52
CA ILE A 587 -9.11 7.76 37.01
C ILE A 587 -8.46 6.99 35.85
N LEU A 588 -7.88 7.69 34.88
CA LEU A 588 -7.26 7.07 33.71
C LEU A 588 -6.05 6.21 34.12
N ASP A 589 -5.19 6.71 35.01
CA ASP A 589 -4.05 5.96 35.55
C ASP A 589 -4.51 4.67 36.26
N ALA A 590 -5.55 4.75 37.11
CA ALA A 590 -6.06 3.61 37.85
C ALA A 590 -6.66 2.53 36.92
N VAL A 591 -7.38 2.94 35.87
CA VAL A 591 -7.95 2.01 34.89
C VAL A 591 -6.85 1.37 34.02
N GLU A 592 -5.84 2.14 33.58
CA GLU A 592 -4.69 1.61 32.82
C GLU A 592 -3.85 0.63 33.66
N ALA A 593 -3.71 0.89 34.97
CA ALA A 593 -3.06 -0.01 35.91
C ALA A 593 -3.88 -1.27 36.26
N GLY A 594 -5.14 -1.34 35.81
CA GLY A 594 -6.05 -2.46 36.11
C GLY A 594 -6.48 -2.49 37.58
N GLU A 595 -6.52 -1.35 38.26
CA GLU A 595 -6.96 -1.27 39.64
C GLU A 595 -8.47 -1.54 39.76
N PRO A 596 -8.92 -2.26 40.81
CA PRO A 596 -10.34 -2.48 41.03
C PRO A 596 -11.10 -1.16 41.19
N ILE A 597 -12.23 -1.00 40.47
CA ILE A 597 -13.05 0.23 40.47
C ILE A 597 -13.36 0.70 41.91
N ALA A 598 -13.70 -0.22 42.82
CA ALA A 598 -14.01 0.10 44.21
C ALA A 598 -12.85 0.76 45.00
N ALA A 599 -11.60 0.64 44.54
CA ALA A 599 -10.44 1.22 45.22
C ALA A 599 -10.33 2.75 45.02
N TRP A 600 -10.84 3.26 43.90
CA TRP A 600 -10.68 4.66 43.49
C TRP A 600 -12.01 5.36 43.16
N ALA A 601 -13.09 4.63 42.87
CA ALA A 601 -14.37 5.23 42.47
C ALA A 601 -15.04 6.09 43.56
N GLU A 602 -14.85 5.76 44.84
CA GLU A 602 -15.37 6.60 45.96
C GLU A 602 -14.60 7.93 46.11
N GLN A 603 -13.35 7.96 45.64
CA GLN A 603 -12.48 9.15 45.67
C GLN A 603 -12.59 9.96 44.37
N ALA A 604 -12.91 9.26 43.27
CA ALA A 604 -13.18 9.85 41.98
C ALA A 604 -14.45 10.70 42.03
N HIS A 605 -14.37 11.93 41.55
CA HIS A 605 -15.54 12.75 41.32
C HIS A 605 -16.44 12.03 40.32
N GLY A 606 -17.60 11.51 40.75
CA GLY A 606 -18.47 10.65 39.92
C GLY A 606 -18.82 11.25 38.56
N LEU A 607 -18.98 12.58 38.49
CA LEU A 607 -19.20 13.32 37.24
C LEU A 607 -18.03 13.21 36.26
N THR A 608 -16.78 13.18 36.74
CA THR A 608 -15.60 13.02 35.88
C THR A 608 -15.55 11.62 35.28
N LEU A 609 -15.86 10.58 36.06
CA LEU A 609 -15.92 9.20 35.55
C LEU A 609 -17.05 9.04 34.52
N GLU A 610 -18.23 9.59 34.80
CA GLU A 610 -19.37 9.62 33.88
C GLU A 610 -18.96 10.31 32.56
N ASN A 611 -18.38 11.51 32.64
CA ASN A 611 -17.89 12.23 31.47
C ASN A 611 -16.86 11.43 30.66
N LEU A 612 -15.93 10.73 31.31
CA LEU A 612 -14.93 9.90 30.61
C LEU A 612 -15.57 8.72 29.87
N ILE A 613 -16.63 8.11 30.41
CA ILE A 613 -17.36 7.01 29.77
C ILE A 613 -18.26 7.54 28.64
N GLU A 614 -19.03 8.58 28.89
CA GLU A 614 -19.92 9.20 27.89
C GLU A 614 -19.16 9.73 26.68
N ASN A 615 -17.98 10.33 26.94
CA ASN A 615 -17.12 10.82 25.88
C ASN A 615 -16.24 9.73 25.26
N GLY A 616 -16.31 8.51 25.77
CA GLY A 616 -15.69 7.33 25.16
C GLY A 616 -14.21 7.14 25.45
N PHE A 617 -13.61 7.93 26.34
CA PHE A 617 -12.23 7.72 26.82
C PHE A 617 -12.09 6.39 27.57
N LEU A 618 -13.15 6.01 28.29
CA LEU A 618 -13.30 4.72 28.94
C LEU A 618 -14.46 3.94 28.31
N ALA A 619 -14.29 2.64 28.16
CA ALA A 619 -15.32 1.73 27.68
C ALA A 619 -15.79 0.84 28.84
N TRP A 620 -17.06 0.98 29.22
CA TRP A 620 -17.72 0.04 30.11
C TRP A 620 -18.44 -1.04 29.30
N LEU A 621 -18.03 -2.29 29.52
CA LEU A 621 -18.53 -3.48 28.84
C LEU A 621 -19.29 -4.34 29.86
N PRO A 622 -20.63 -4.18 29.99
CA PRO A 622 -21.41 -4.91 30.97
C PRO A 622 -21.43 -6.41 30.65
N ALA A 623 -21.36 -7.26 31.69
CA ALA A 623 -21.53 -8.69 31.51
C ALA A 623 -22.97 -9.03 31.07
N PRO A 624 -23.16 -10.09 30.27
CA PRO A 624 -24.49 -10.59 29.94
C PRO A 624 -25.27 -10.96 31.20
N LEU A 625 -26.53 -10.54 31.28
CA LEU A 625 -27.43 -11.00 32.35
C LEU A 625 -27.68 -12.50 32.16
N ARG A 626 -27.19 -13.32 33.08
CA ARG A 626 -27.56 -14.73 33.15
C ARG A 626 -28.89 -14.81 33.90
N GLY A 627 -29.98 -14.97 33.14
CA GLY A 627 -31.32 -15.21 33.66
C GLY A 627 -31.49 -16.58 34.28
#